data_AF-D7L6E3-F1
#
_entry.id   AF-D7L6E3-F1
#
_cell.length_a   1.000
_cell.length_b   1.000
_cell.length_c   1.000
_cell.angle_alpha   90.00
_cell.angle_beta   90.00
_cell.angle_gamma   90.00
#
_symmetry.space_group_name_H-M   'P 1'
#
loop_
_entity.id
_entity.type
_entity.pdbx_description
1 polymer ?
#
loop_
_entity_poly.entity_id
_entity_poly.type
_entity_poly.pdbx_seq_one_letter_code
_entity_poly.pdbx_strand_id
1 'polypeptide(L)'
;MFAFSVLFCQLFHTWAHGTKSKLPSLVVGLQDIGLLVSRVHHVNHHRAPYNNNYCVVSGVWNKVLDESKVFEAMEMVLYFKMGVRPRSWTESNSEWMEETDIFKC
;
A
#
# COMPACT_ATOMS: atom_id res chain seq x y z
N MET A 1 23.06 -8.03 3.51
CA MET A 1 21.76 -8.05 4.21
C MET A 1 20.87 -6.89 3.78
N PHE A 2 21.32 -5.63 3.83
CA PHE A 2 20.53 -4.45 3.42
C PHE A 2 20.03 -4.50 1.95
N ALA A 3 20.93 -4.76 0.99
CA ALA A 3 20.57 -4.83 -0.43
C ALA A 3 19.52 -5.93 -0.73
N PHE A 4 19.62 -7.05 -0.02
CA PHE A 4 18.63 -8.13 -0.13
C PHE A 4 17.25 -7.63 0.29
N SER A 5 17.12 -7.01 1.47
CA SER A 5 15.84 -6.46 1.93
C SER A 5 15.21 -5.49 0.92
N VAL A 6 16.01 -4.59 0.33
CA VAL A 6 15.52 -3.64 -0.69
C VAL A 6 14.99 -4.36 -1.93
N LEU A 7 15.73 -5.35 -2.44
CA LEU A 7 15.32 -6.14 -3.62
C LEU A 7 14.00 -6.88 -3.36
N PHE A 8 13.85 -7.49 -2.18
CA PHE A 8 12.62 -8.21 -1.83
C PHE A 8 11.43 -7.27 -1.63
N CYS A 9 11.62 -6.10 -1.01
CA CYS A 9 10.55 -5.10 -0.92
C CYS A 9 10.04 -4.72 -2.31
N GLN A 10 10.94 -4.44 -3.26
CA GLN A 10 10.55 -4.06 -4.61
C GLN A 10 9.91 -5.21 -5.39
N LEU A 11 10.40 -6.44 -5.21
CA LEU A 11 9.83 -7.63 -5.83
C LEU A 11 8.40 -7.90 -5.34
N PHE A 12 8.19 -7.86 -4.03
CA PHE A 12 6.87 -8.10 -3.43
C PHE A 12 5.88 -7.01 -3.82
N HIS A 13 6.33 -5.75 -3.88
CA HIS A 13 5.53 -4.66 -4.39
C HIS A 13 5.15 -4.89 -5.87
N THR A 14 6.09 -5.33 -6.71
CA THR A 14 5.82 -5.69 -8.11
C THR A 14 4.78 -6.82 -8.23
N TRP A 15 4.85 -7.84 -7.38
CA TRP A 15 3.83 -8.89 -7.34
C TRP A 15 2.47 -8.40 -6.85
N ALA A 16 2.43 -7.35 -6.02
CA ALA A 16 1.18 -6.72 -5.59
C ALA A 16 0.43 -6.06 -6.76
N HIS A 17 1.12 -5.67 -7.83
CA HIS A 17 0.46 -5.19 -9.04
C HIS A 17 -0.22 -6.33 -9.81
N GLY A 18 0.40 -7.51 -9.90
CA GLY A 18 -0.02 -8.59 -10.78
C GLY A 18 -1.39 -9.21 -10.45
N THR A 19 -2.12 -9.65 -11.48
CA THR A 19 -3.31 -10.49 -11.32
C THR A 19 -2.94 -11.89 -10.81
N LYS A 20 -3.83 -12.54 -10.05
CA LYS A 20 -3.61 -13.91 -9.54
C LYS A 20 -3.22 -14.93 -10.63
N SER A 21 -3.74 -14.76 -11.85
CA SER A 21 -3.44 -15.63 -12.99
C SER A 21 -2.00 -15.50 -13.54
N LYS A 22 -1.33 -14.38 -13.28
CA LYS A 22 0.03 -14.10 -13.77
C LYS A 22 1.12 -14.43 -12.73
N LEU A 23 0.73 -14.82 -11.52
CA LEU A 23 1.64 -15.05 -10.41
C LEU A 23 1.78 -16.55 -10.12
N PRO A 24 2.95 -17.00 -9.62
CA PRO A 24 3.11 -18.36 -9.12
C PRO A 24 2.11 -18.66 -8.00
N SER A 25 1.56 -19.88 -7.95
CA SER A 25 0.55 -20.27 -6.95
C SER A 25 1.02 -20.08 -5.51
N LEU A 26 2.32 -20.25 -5.24
CA LEU A 26 2.90 -19.98 -3.92
C LEU A 26 2.79 -18.50 -3.54
N VAL A 27 3.07 -17.59 -4.48
CA VAL A 27 2.95 -16.15 -4.25
C VAL A 27 1.51 -15.78 -3.97
N VAL A 28 0.56 -16.33 -4.74
CA VAL A 28 -0.88 -16.11 -4.51
C VAL A 28 -1.29 -16.60 -3.12
N GLY A 29 -0.86 -17.80 -2.72
CA GLY A 29 -1.14 -18.33 -1.38
C GLY A 29 -0.59 -17.44 -0.26
N LEU A 30 0.64 -16.92 -0.43
CA LEU A 30 1.25 -15.99 0.53
C LEU A 30 0.53 -14.63 0.59
N GLN A 31 0.01 -14.14 -0.55
CA GLN A 31 -0.82 -12.93 -0.60
C GLN A 31 -2.18 -13.15 0.07
N ASP A 32 -2.78 -14.33 -0.09
CA ASP A 32 -4.10 -14.67 0.45
C ASP A 32 -4.09 -14.78 1.98
N ILE A 33 -2.99 -15.24 2.59
CA ILE A 33 -2.81 -15.22 4.04
C ILE A 33 -2.21 -13.91 4.57
N GLY A 34 -1.93 -12.95 3.69
CA GLY A 34 -1.43 -11.61 4.03
C GLY A 34 0.07 -11.54 4.35
N LEU A 35 0.82 -12.65 4.29
CA LEU A 35 2.28 -12.62 4.48
C LEU A 35 2.97 -11.73 3.44
N LEU A 36 2.51 -11.79 2.19
CA LEU A 36 2.84 -10.80 1.17
C LEU A 36 1.68 -9.83 0.98
N VAL A 37 1.99 -8.58 0.62
CA VAL A 37 0.94 -7.62 0.29
C VAL A 37 0.11 -8.11 -0.90
N SER A 38 -1.22 -8.07 -0.75
CA SER A 38 -2.15 -8.46 -1.81
C SER A 38 -2.40 -7.30 -2.77
N ARG A 39 -2.85 -7.63 -3.99
CA ARG A 39 -3.26 -6.62 -4.97
C ARG A 39 -4.35 -5.69 -4.45
N VAL A 40 -5.29 -6.22 -3.67
CA VAL A 40 -6.40 -5.41 -3.12
C VAL A 40 -5.87 -4.38 -2.12
N HIS A 41 -5.01 -4.79 -1.18
CA HIS A 41 -4.41 -3.87 -0.22
C HIS A 41 -3.58 -2.79 -0.92
N HIS A 42 -2.77 -3.20 -1.90
CA HIS A 42 -1.97 -2.27 -2.70
C HIS A 42 -2.85 -1.26 -3.48
N VAL A 43 -3.87 -1.72 -4.21
CA VAL A 43 -4.76 -0.82 -4.96
C VAL A 43 -5.51 0.13 -4.02
N ASN A 44 -5.94 -0.34 -2.86
CA ASN A 44 -6.61 0.51 -1.88
C ASN A 44 -5.69 1.59 -1.30
N HIS A 45 -4.40 1.29 -1.10
CA HIS A 45 -3.40 2.28 -0.71
C HIS A 45 -3.24 3.40 -1.76
N HIS A 46 -3.28 3.05 -3.05
CA HIS A 46 -3.16 3.98 -4.17
C HIS A 46 -4.43 4.80 -4.45
N ARG A 47 -5.51 4.61 -3.69
CA ARG A 47 -6.75 5.37 -3.84
C ARG A 47 -6.85 6.44 -2.78
N ALA A 48 -7.43 7.58 -3.16
CA ALA A 48 -7.84 8.58 -2.19
C ALA A 48 -8.75 7.94 -1.12
N PRO A 49 -8.60 8.32 0.17
CA PRO A 49 -7.77 9.42 0.67
C PRO A 49 -6.34 9.00 1.07
N TYR A 50 -5.75 7.94 0.49
CA TYR A 50 -4.35 7.55 0.69
C TYR A 50 -3.93 7.31 2.15
N ASN A 51 -4.88 6.93 3.01
CA ASN A 51 -4.69 6.85 4.46
C ASN A 51 -4.82 5.42 5.02
N ASN A 52 -4.64 4.42 4.18
CA ASN A 52 -4.78 3.01 4.55
C ASN A 52 -3.71 2.14 3.89
N ASN A 53 -3.58 0.91 4.37
CA ASN A 53 -2.72 -0.12 3.78
C ASN A 53 -1.24 0.29 3.59
N TYR A 54 -0.68 1.06 4.53
CA TYR A 54 0.69 1.58 4.43
C TYR A 54 1.79 0.50 4.40
N CYS A 55 1.54 -0.71 4.86
CA CYS A 55 2.52 -1.80 4.81
C CYS A 55 2.56 -2.40 3.38
N VAL A 56 3.65 -2.10 2.67
CA VAL A 56 3.85 -2.48 1.25
C VAL A 56 4.55 -3.83 1.04
N VAL A 57 5.05 -4.45 2.12
CA VAL A 57 5.76 -5.74 2.06
C VAL A 57 4.83 -6.87 2.48
N SER A 58 4.14 -6.69 3.60
CA SER A 58 3.24 -7.67 4.22
C SER A 58 1.93 -7.00 4.60
N GLY A 59 0.80 -7.66 4.30
CA GLY A 59 -0.53 -7.17 4.63
C GLY A 59 -1.01 -7.52 6.05
N VAL A 60 -0.29 -8.38 6.78
CA VAL A 60 -0.72 -8.90 8.11
C VAL A 60 -1.09 -7.78 9.08
N TRP A 61 -0.32 -6.70 9.08
CA TRP A 61 -0.49 -5.61 10.05
C TRP A 61 -1.40 -4.48 9.57
N ASN A 62 -1.74 -4.41 8.28
CA ASN A 62 -2.49 -3.27 7.73
C ASN A 62 -3.82 -3.09 8.45
N LYS A 63 -4.61 -4.15 8.63
CA LYS A 63 -5.90 -4.05 9.32
C LYS A 63 -5.76 -3.47 10.73
N VAL A 64 -4.83 -4.00 11.53
CA VAL A 64 -4.63 -3.56 12.92
C VAL A 64 -4.15 -2.11 12.97
N LEU A 65 -3.22 -1.72 12.10
CA LEU A 65 -2.65 -0.37 12.07
C LEU A 65 -3.63 0.67 11.52
N ASP A 66 -4.45 0.30 10.54
CA ASP A 66 -5.50 1.14 9.97
C ASP A 66 -6.63 1.37 11.00
N GLU A 67 -7.11 0.31 11.66
CA GLU A 67 -8.15 0.41 12.71
C GLU A 67 -7.67 1.22 13.93
N SER A 68 -6.38 1.11 14.28
CA SER A 68 -5.78 1.87 15.38
C SER A 68 -5.29 3.27 14.98
N LYS A 69 -5.42 3.67 13.71
CA LYS A 69 -5.03 4.99 13.19
C LYS A 69 -3.58 5.37 13.48
N VAL A 70 -2.67 4.38 13.54
CA VAL A 70 -1.27 4.59 13.91
C VAL A 70 -0.58 5.56 12.95
N PHE A 71 -0.77 5.37 11.63
CA PHE A 71 -0.14 6.23 10.63
C PHE A 71 -0.75 7.63 10.58
N GLU A 72 -2.06 7.77 10.81
CA GLU A 72 -2.71 9.09 10.94
C GLU A 72 -2.11 9.86 12.13
N ALA A 73 -1.89 9.20 13.27
CA ALA A 73 -1.22 9.82 14.42
C ALA A 73 0.23 10.24 14.09
N MET A 74 0.98 9.41 13.35
CA MET A 74 2.32 9.77 12.89
C MET A 74 2.31 10.96 11.94
N GLU A 75 1.34 11.02 11.02
CA GLU A 75 1.13 12.15 10.11
C GLU A 75 0.85 13.44 10.89
N MET A 76 0.03 13.40 11.94
CA MET A 76 -0.20 14.55 12.83
C MET A 76 1.12 15.03 13.47
N VAL A 77 1.93 14.11 13.99
CA VAL A 77 3.23 14.45 14.61
C VAL A 77 4.16 15.12 13.59
N LEU A 78 4.23 14.59 12.36
CA LEU A 78 5.04 15.17 11.29
C LEU A 78 4.51 16.54 10.88
N TYR A 79 3.20 16.70 10.78
CA TYR A 79 2.57 17.99 10.49
C TYR A 79 2.91 19.04 11.55
N PHE A 80 2.78 18.73 12.84
CA PHE A 80 3.10 19.69 13.91
C PHE A 80 4.59 20.06 13.95
N LYS A 81 5.48 19.16 13.52
CA LYS A 81 6.92 19.43 13.48
C LYS A 81 7.38 20.18 12.24
N MET A 82 6.81 19.86 11.08
CA MET A 82 7.30 20.34 9.77
C MET A 82 6.38 21.39 9.13
N GLY A 83 5.13 21.51 9.59
CA GLY A 83 4.10 22.38 8.99
C GLY A 83 3.58 21.91 7.61
N VAL A 84 4.06 20.77 7.10
CA VAL A 84 3.69 20.24 5.78
C VAL A 84 2.46 19.34 5.91
N ARG A 85 1.37 19.71 5.23
CA ARG A 85 0.12 18.93 5.24
C ARG A 85 0.32 17.57 4.55
N PRO A 86 -0.05 16.45 5.19
CA PRO A 86 -0.02 15.12 4.57
C PRO A 86 -0.91 15.05 3.33
N ARG A 87 -0.48 14.26 2.33
CA ARG A 87 -1.26 14.02 1.11
C ARG A 87 -2.64 13.43 1.42
N SER A 88 -2.69 12.55 2.41
CA SER A 88 -3.89 11.84 2.85
C SER A 88 -5.03 12.76 3.31
N TRP A 89 -4.73 14.01 3.65
CA TRP A 89 -5.70 14.98 4.13
C TRP A 89 -6.23 15.89 3.03
N THR A 90 -5.70 15.78 1.81
CA THR A 90 -6.13 16.60 0.68
C THR A 90 -7.36 15.95 0.05
N GLU A 91 -8.41 16.74 -0.21
CA GLU A 91 -9.56 16.26 -0.96
C GLU A 91 -9.12 15.85 -2.37
N SER A 92 -9.59 14.69 -2.84
CA SER A 92 -9.34 14.27 -4.20
C SER A 92 -10.13 15.16 -5.14
N ASN A 93 -9.48 16.16 -5.76
CA ASN A 93 -10.03 16.73 -6.99
C ASN A 93 -10.18 15.56 -7.98
N SER A 94 -11.42 15.29 -8.39
CA SER A 94 -11.78 14.24 -9.37
C SER A 94 -11.12 14.40 -10.74
N GLU A 95 -10.32 15.47 -10.92
CA GLU A 95 -9.58 15.82 -12.13
C GLU A 95 -8.35 14.92 -12.38
N TRP A 96 -7.81 14.26 -11.34
CA TRP A 96 -6.64 13.37 -11.46
C TRP A 96 -6.93 11.95 -11.00
N MET A 97 -8.13 11.43 -11.27
CA MET A 97 -8.24 9.97 -11.36
C MET A 97 -7.29 9.55 -12.47
N GLU A 98 -6.23 8.83 -12.14
CA GLU A 98 -5.50 8.02 -13.12
C GLU A 98 -6.53 7.09 -13.77
N GLU A 99 -7.13 7.58 -14.85
CA GLU A 99 -7.75 6.77 -15.86
C GLU A 99 -6.62 5.86 -16.34
N THR A 100 -6.83 4.55 -16.21
CA THR A 100 -5.90 3.44 -16.52
C THR A 100 -5.10 2.85 -15.35
N ASP A 101 -5.73 1.97 -14.55
CA ASP A 101 -5.04 0.72 -14.19
C ASP A 101 -5.89 -0.48 -13.73
N ILE A 102 -7.21 -0.47 -14.00
CA ILE A 102 -8.01 -1.71 -13.86
C ILE A 102 -7.61 -2.75 -14.95
N PHE A 103 -6.95 -2.30 -16.02
CA PHE A 103 -6.57 -3.12 -17.18
C PHE A 103 -5.07 -3.19 -17.51
N LYS A 104 -4.17 -2.54 -16.76
CA LYS A 104 -2.71 -2.57 -17.04
C LYS A 104 -1.84 -3.16 -15.92
N CYS A 105 -2.45 -3.67 -14.86
CA CYS A 105 -1.84 -4.56 -13.88
C CYS A 105 -2.38 -5.99 -14.01
#